data_AF-A0A397JAS0-F1
#
_entry.id   AF-A0A397JAS0-F1
#
_cell.length_a   1.000
_cell.length_b   1.000
_cell.length_c   1.000
_cell.angle_alpha   90.00
_cell.angle_beta   90.00
_cell.angle_gamma   90.00
#
_symmetry.space_group_name_H-M   'P 1'
#
loop_
_entity.id
_entity.type
_entity.pdbx_description
1 polymer ?
#
loop_
_entity_poly.entity_id
_entity_poly.type
_entity_poly.pdbx_seq_one_letter_code
_entity_poly.pdbx_strand_id
1 'polypeptide(L)'
;MNNQRKHSPLLLQVTSTNSLESYHSELKRTTSSQHGLIGACHKVVALDQKKRTDSEYVAFEFRTKKISVIGVNDEILNELHKFPFPIQRMLADEICAIEKRLEKGKATPGLTLLYCNCSFYHRYLLLCRHVFHEHMYGETKLLTVDSWAKFQWMFEENGFEVYMHHESVEVDISEKIKAGRAAENRRLAINELMEKTRC
;
A
#
# COMPACT_ATOMS: atom_id res chain seq x y z
N MET A 1 -22.51 -17.33 29.12
CA MET A 1 -22.57 -15.95 28.61
C MET A 1 -21.29 -15.69 27.83
N ASN A 2 -21.38 -15.74 26.51
CA ASN A 2 -20.23 -15.66 25.60
C ASN A 2 -19.95 -14.18 25.30
N ASN A 3 -18.90 -13.61 25.89
CA ASN A 3 -18.48 -12.25 25.58
C ASN A 3 -17.72 -12.25 24.25
N GLN A 4 -18.47 -12.19 23.14
CA GLN A 4 -17.93 -11.86 21.83
C GLN A 4 -17.41 -10.43 21.89
N ARG A 5 -16.09 -10.26 22.03
CA ARG A 5 -15.43 -8.98 21.80
C ARG A 5 -15.63 -8.62 20.34
N LYS A 6 -16.61 -7.76 20.07
CA LYS A 6 -16.75 -7.09 18.78
C LYS A 6 -15.53 -6.18 18.61
N HIS A 7 -14.48 -6.69 17.98
CA HIS A 7 -13.35 -5.86 17.59
C HIS A 7 -13.85 -4.87 16.53
N SER A 8 -13.82 -3.58 16.87
CA SER A 8 -14.04 -2.49 15.93
C SER A 8 -13.08 -2.66 14.73
N PRO A 9 -13.50 -2.39 13.48
CA PRO A 9 -12.62 -2.42 12.31
C PRO A 9 -11.39 -1.53 12.46
N LEU A 10 -11.48 -0.46 13.27
CA LEU A 10 -10.35 0.40 13.62
C LEU A 10 -9.27 -0.31 14.44
N LEU A 11 -9.61 -1.37 15.20
CA LEU A 11 -8.65 -2.15 15.97
C LEU A 11 -7.82 -3.12 15.10
N LEU A 12 -8.21 -3.34 13.84
CA LEU A 12 -7.42 -4.13 12.89
C LEU A 12 -6.35 -3.30 12.18
N GLN A 13 -6.43 -1.98 12.21
CA GLN A 13 -5.43 -1.07 11.60
C GLN A 13 -4.05 -1.13 12.27
N VAL A 14 -3.97 -1.72 13.47
CA VAL A 14 -2.73 -1.92 14.21
C VAL A 14 -2.37 -3.40 14.16
N THR A 15 -1.79 -3.86 13.04
CA THR A 15 -1.33 -5.26 12.88
C THR A 15 -0.22 -5.64 13.85
N SER A 16 0.34 -4.66 14.56
CA SER A 16 1.18 -4.88 15.72
C SER A 16 1.00 -3.76 16.74
N THR A 17 0.79 -4.11 18.00
CA THR A 17 0.88 -3.20 19.14
C THR A 17 2.32 -2.76 19.42
N ASN A 18 3.31 -3.15 18.59
CA ASN A 18 4.74 -2.91 18.79
C ASN A 18 5.08 -1.45 19.12
N SER A 19 4.46 -0.47 18.46
CA SER A 19 4.73 0.94 18.75
C SER A 19 4.23 1.35 20.15
N LEU A 20 3.05 0.85 20.55
CA LEU A 20 2.46 1.10 21.86
C LEU A 20 3.19 0.32 22.97
N GLU A 21 3.57 -0.92 22.69
CA GLU A 21 4.37 -1.77 23.58
C GLU A 21 5.79 -1.22 23.76
N SER A 22 6.40 -0.72 22.70
CA SER A 22 7.69 -0.01 22.73
C SER A 22 7.57 1.24 23.59
N TYR A 23 6.55 2.06 23.36
CA TYR A 23 6.28 3.26 24.16
C TYR A 23 6.14 2.89 25.65
N HIS A 24 5.31 1.90 25.97
CA HIS A 24 5.05 1.49 27.34
C HIS A 24 6.29 0.87 28.02
N SER A 25 7.10 0.11 27.28
CA SER A 25 8.35 -0.47 27.77
C SER A 25 9.40 0.61 28.05
N GLU A 26 9.51 1.60 27.16
CA GLU A 26 10.43 2.74 27.32
C GLU A 26 9.98 3.66 28.45
N LEU A 27 8.68 3.88 28.60
CA LEU A 27 8.08 4.60 29.72
C LEU A 27 8.42 3.92 31.03
N LYS A 28 8.12 2.62 31.17
CA LYS A 28 8.44 1.84 32.38
C LYS A 28 9.93 1.92 32.73
N ARG A 29 10.81 1.73 31.75
CA ARG A 29 12.26 1.79 31.96
C ARG A 29 12.73 3.16 32.44
N THR A 30 12.18 4.23 31.88
CA THR A 30 12.65 5.59 32.16
C THR A 30 12.08 6.15 33.46
N THR A 31 10.84 5.82 33.81
CA THR A 31 10.19 6.27 35.05
C THR A 31 10.53 5.41 36.27
N SER A 32 10.95 4.15 36.08
CA SER A 32 11.30 3.23 37.18
C SER A 32 12.56 3.64 37.96
N SER A 33 13.38 4.57 37.47
CA SER A 33 14.71 4.87 38.03
C SER A 33 14.80 6.12 38.91
N GLN A 34 13.71 6.85 39.22
CA GLN A 34 13.76 8.08 40.04
C GLN A 34 12.57 8.24 41.01
N HIS A 35 12.84 8.89 42.15
CA HIS A 35 12.00 8.91 43.36
C HIS A 35 11.12 10.17 43.53
N GLY A 36 10.78 10.90 42.46
CA GLY A 36 9.99 12.14 42.57
C GLY A 36 9.00 12.35 41.42
N LEU A 37 7.78 12.80 41.76
CA LEU A 37 6.69 13.04 40.81
C LEU A 37 7.09 14.00 39.68
N ILE A 38 7.79 15.10 40.01
CA ILE A 38 8.23 16.11 39.03
C ILE A 38 9.21 15.50 38.01
N GLY A 39 10.16 14.68 38.47
CA GLY A 39 11.12 14.00 37.59
C GLY A 39 10.46 12.97 36.67
N ALA A 40 9.45 12.25 37.18
CA ALA A 40 8.64 11.35 36.36
C ALA A 40 7.87 12.12 35.27
N CYS A 41 7.21 13.22 35.62
CA CYS A 41 6.49 14.06 34.66
C CYS A 41 7.39 14.57 33.52
N HIS A 42 8.58 15.10 33.84
CA HIS A 42 9.52 15.56 32.81
C HIS A 42 9.93 14.44 31.84
N LYS A 43 10.13 13.21 32.32
CA LYS A 43 10.47 12.07 31.47
C LYS A 43 9.34 11.64 30.56
N VAL A 44 8.08 11.67 31.04
CA VAL A 44 6.91 11.38 30.20
C VAL A 44 6.83 12.39 29.06
N VAL A 45 6.93 13.70 29.36
CA VAL A 45 6.90 14.75 28.34
C VAL A 45 8.03 14.60 27.33
N ALA A 46 9.25 14.29 27.78
CA ALA A 46 10.38 14.07 26.88
C ALA A 46 10.18 12.84 25.98
N LEU A 47 9.64 11.74 26.52
CA LEU A 47 9.34 10.54 25.74
C LEU A 47 8.22 10.80 24.72
N ASP A 48 7.16 11.50 25.12
CA ASP A 48 6.07 11.89 24.23
C ASP A 48 6.55 12.75 23.08
N GLN A 49 7.36 13.77 23.39
CA GLN A 49 7.92 14.65 22.37
C GLN A 49 8.80 13.87 21.38
N LYS A 50 9.67 12.98 21.89
CA LYS A 50 10.48 12.11 21.04
C LYS A 50 9.62 11.24 20.12
N LYS A 51 8.59 10.58 20.66
CA LYS A 51 7.72 9.67 19.87
C LYS A 51 6.89 10.42 18.85
N ARG A 52 6.46 11.65 19.16
CA ARG A 52 5.82 12.54 18.20
C ARG A 52 6.77 12.88 17.05
N THR A 53 7.98 13.31 17.35
CA THR A 53 9.00 13.62 16.34
C THR A 53 9.36 12.39 15.50
N ASP A 54 9.52 11.22 16.11
CA ASP A 54 9.75 9.96 15.38
C ASP A 54 8.58 9.65 14.43
N SER A 55 7.33 9.85 14.89
CA SER A 55 6.14 9.63 14.07
C SER A 55 6.04 10.62 12.90
N GLU A 56 6.35 11.90 13.12
CA GLU A 56 6.38 12.93 12.08
C GLU A 56 7.45 12.61 11.03
N TYR A 57 8.62 12.16 11.46
CA TYR A 57 9.69 11.73 10.57
C TYR A 57 9.28 10.53 9.72
N VAL A 58 8.68 9.50 10.31
CA VAL A 58 8.18 8.32 9.58
C VAL A 58 7.08 8.72 8.59
N ALA A 59 6.15 9.61 8.98
CA ALA A 59 5.11 10.11 8.09
C ALA A 59 5.68 10.92 6.91
N PHE A 60 6.73 11.71 7.16
CA PHE A 60 7.49 12.40 6.13
C PHE A 60 8.15 11.42 5.17
N GLU A 61 8.97 10.48 5.67
CA GLU A 61 9.64 9.48 4.83
C GLU A 61 8.64 8.65 4.01
N PHE A 62 7.50 8.27 4.59
CA PHE A 62 6.45 7.51 3.93
C PHE A 62 5.96 8.19 2.65
N ARG A 63 5.89 9.53 2.63
CA ARG A 63 5.36 10.32 1.51
C ARG A 63 6.45 10.86 0.58
N THR A 64 7.61 11.20 1.10
CA THR A 64 8.61 11.97 0.33
C THR A 64 9.78 11.14 -0.17
N LYS A 65 10.05 10.01 0.48
CA LYS A 65 11.17 9.15 0.10
C LYS A 65 10.86 8.43 -1.20
N LYS A 66 11.86 8.37 -2.07
CA LYS A 66 11.78 7.78 -3.40
C LYS A 66 12.82 6.71 -3.57
N ILE A 67 12.44 5.59 -4.15
CA ILE A 67 13.37 4.53 -4.54
C ILE A 67 14.13 4.93 -5.80
N SER A 68 15.34 4.40 -5.92
CA SER A 68 16.05 4.29 -7.18
C SER A 68 16.29 2.79 -7.45
N VAL A 69 16.08 2.37 -8.69
CA VAL A 69 16.31 0.98 -9.10
C VAL A 69 17.14 1.00 -10.38
N ILE A 70 18.31 0.37 -10.33
CA ILE A 70 19.23 0.32 -11.47
C ILE A 70 18.59 -0.50 -12.59
N GLY A 71 18.69 -0.03 -13.83
CA GLY A 71 18.18 -0.75 -15.01
C GLY A 71 16.67 -0.64 -15.24
N VAL A 72 15.94 0.11 -14.41
CA VAL A 72 14.51 0.39 -14.61
C VAL A 72 14.34 1.69 -15.40
N ASN A 73 13.47 1.68 -16.41
CA ASN A 73 13.13 2.87 -17.21
C ASN A 73 12.53 3.97 -16.30
N ASP A 74 12.98 5.21 -16.50
CA ASP A 74 12.48 6.41 -15.82
C ASP A 74 10.96 6.56 -15.91
N GLU A 75 10.32 6.13 -17.00
CA GLU A 75 8.86 6.12 -17.13
C GLU A 75 8.17 5.27 -16.05
N ILE A 76 8.68 4.05 -15.83
CA ILE A 76 8.18 3.15 -14.78
C ILE A 76 8.52 3.74 -13.41
N LEU A 77 9.73 4.26 -13.24
CA LEU A 77 10.18 4.83 -11.98
C LEU A 77 9.34 6.04 -11.54
N ASN A 78 8.96 6.89 -12.49
CA ASN A 78 8.08 8.03 -12.25
C ASN A 78 6.69 7.60 -11.79
N GLU A 79 6.15 6.50 -12.32
CA GLU A 79 4.87 5.93 -11.87
C GLU A 79 4.99 5.28 -10.49
N LEU A 80 6.11 4.63 -10.18
CA LEU A 80 6.37 4.11 -8.84
C LEU A 80 6.41 5.24 -7.80
N HIS A 81 7.06 6.36 -8.10
CA HIS A 81 7.20 7.50 -7.19
C HIS A 81 5.89 8.16 -6.76
N LYS A 82 4.77 7.82 -7.42
CA LYS A 82 3.43 8.27 -7.04
C LYS A 82 2.83 7.43 -5.90
N PHE A 83 3.39 6.26 -5.61
CA PHE A 83 3.01 5.46 -4.43
C PHE A 83 3.79 5.88 -3.19
N PRO A 84 3.31 5.57 -1.97
CA PRO A 84 4.12 5.73 -0.78
C PRO A 84 5.36 4.84 -0.77
N PHE A 85 6.37 5.25 -0.03
CA PHE A 85 7.67 4.60 0.00
C PHE A 85 7.65 3.09 0.29
N PRO A 86 6.82 2.56 1.22
CA PRO A 86 6.75 1.11 1.43
C PRO A 86 6.23 0.35 0.20
N ILE A 87 5.24 0.92 -0.50
CA ILE A 87 4.67 0.32 -1.71
C ILE A 87 5.66 0.39 -2.87
N GLN A 88 6.36 1.52 -3.00
CA GLN A 88 7.47 1.65 -3.94
C GLN A 88 8.47 0.51 -3.79
N ARG A 89 8.92 0.24 -2.55
CA ARG A 89 9.86 -0.86 -2.26
C ARG A 89 9.30 -2.22 -2.65
N MET A 90 8.05 -2.51 -2.31
CA MET A 90 7.42 -3.79 -2.66
C MET A 90 7.36 -3.99 -4.18
N LEU A 91 6.98 -2.95 -4.93
CA LEU A 91 6.92 -3.00 -6.38
C LEU A 91 8.33 -3.12 -6.99
N ALA A 92 9.32 -2.42 -6.44
CA ALA A 92 10.72 -2.57 -6.85
C ALA A 92 11.23 -4.00 -6.66
N ASP A 93 10.93 -4.64 -5.52
CA ASP A 93 11.31 -6.03 -5.26
C ASP A 93 10.67 -6.98 -6.29
N GLU A 94 9.42 -6.73 -6.70
CA GLU A 94 8.76 -7.48 -7.77
C GLU A 94 9.41 -7.24 -9.15
N ILE A 95 9.84 -6.01 -9.45
CA ILE A 95 10.58 -5.70 -10.69
C ILE A 95 11.94 -6.39 -10.70
N CYS A 96 12.74 -6.27 -9.64
CA CYS A 96 14.02 -6.96 -9.49
C CYS A 96 13.86 -8.49 -9.56
N ALA A 97 12.71 -9.02 -9.15
CA ALA A 97 12.44 -10.45 -9.24
C ALA A 97 12.23 -10.97 -10.68
N ILE A 98 12.10 -10.10 -11.68
CA ILE A 98 11.99 -10.47 -13.09
C ILE A 98 13.31 -11.05 -13.60
N GLU A 99 14.45 -10.45 -13.23
CA GLU A 99 15.78 -10.95 -13.62
C GLU A 99 15.96 -12.41 -13.21
N LYS A 100 15.61 -12.73 -11.96
CA LYS A 100 15.62 -14.12 -11.43
C LYS A 100 14.67 -15.06 -12.17
N ARG A 101 13.64 -14.55 -12.86
CA ARG A 101 12.76 -15.37 -13.72
C ARG A 101 13.42 -15.62 -15.07
N LEU A 102 14.05 -14.60 -15.66
CA LEU A 102 14.76 -14.68 -16.92
C LEU A 102 15.96 -15.63 -16.83
N GLU A 103 16.75 -15.55 -15.75
CA GLU A 103 17.85 -16.47 -15.46
C GLU A 103 17.40 -17.94 -15.40
N LYS A 104 16.15 -18.17 -14.98
CA LYS A 104 15.53 -19.50 -14.92
C LYS A 104 14.89 -19.94 -16.23
N GLY A 105 15.04 -19.16 -17.31
CA GLY A 105 14.44 -19.42 -18.61
C GLY A 105 12.91 -19.41 -18.61
N LYS A 106 12.27 -18.69 -17.66
CA LYS A 106 10.81 -18.61 -17.62
C LYS A 106 10.31 -17.67 -18.71
N ALA A 107 9.40 -18.17 -19.54
CA ALA A 107 8.70 -17.35 -20.52
C ALA A 107 7.81 -16.28 -19.88
N THR A 108 7.40 -15.32 -20.70
CA THR A 108 6.38 -14.33 -20.36
C THR A 108 5.06 -15.03 -20.02
N PRO A 109 4.28 -14.54 -19.05
CA PRO A 109 3.10 -15.28 -18.58
C PRO A 109 1.90 -15.29 -19.55
N GLY A 110 1.95 -14.52 -20.66
CA GLY A 110 0.88 -14.42 -21.65
C GLY A 110 -0.34 -13.67 -21.13
N LEU A 111 -0.13 -12.67 -20.27
CA LEU A 111 -1.24 -11.91 -19.68
C LEU A 111 -1.84 -10.95 -20.72
N THR A 112 -3.15 -11.03 -20.91
CA THR A 112 -3.92 -10.08 -21.73
C THR A 112 -4.57 -8.97 -20.90
N LEU A 113 -4.60 -9.13 -19.58
CA LEU A 113 -5.21 -8.21 -18.62
C LEU A 113 -4.25 -7.94 -17.45
N LEU A 114 -4.47 -6.83 -16.74
CA LEU A 114 -3.71 -6.45 -15.53
C LEU A 114 -4.02 -7.29 -14.29
N TYR A 115 -4.65 -8.44 -14.48
CA TYR A 115 -5.04 -9.36 -13.44
C TYR A 115 -4.11 -10.56 -13.44
N CYS A 116 -3.63 -10.93 -12.25
CA CYS A 116 -2.75 -12.09 -12.09
C CYS A 116 -3.21 -12.96 -10.93
N ASN A 117 -3.21 -14.28 -11.13
CA ASN A 117 -3.58 -15.24 -10.10
C ASN A 117 -2.45 -15.58 -9.12
N CYS A 118 -1.35 -14.82 -9.10
CA CYS A 118 -0.25 -15.09 -8.18
C CYS A 118 -0.58 -14.61 -6.76
N SER A 119 0.08 -15.24 -5.78
CA SER A 119 -0.11 -14.92 -4.36
C SER A 119 0.14 -13.46 -4.02
N PHE A 120 1.13 -12.83 -4.65
CA PHE A 120 1.41 -11.41 -4.46
C PHE A 120 0.24 -10.53 -4.89
N TYR A 121 -0.28 -10.74 -6.10
CA TYR A 121 -1.39 -9.94 -6.62
C TYR A 121 -2.66 -10.18 -5.82
N HIS A 122 -2.99 -11.41 -5.45
CA HIS A 122 -4.18 -11.68 -4.63
C HIS A 122 -4.08 -11.07 -3.23
N ARG A 123 -2.89 -11.08 -2.63
CA ARG A 123 -2.68 -10.53 -1.29
C ARG A 123 -2.67 -9.01 -1.26
N TYR A 124 -2.05 -8.40 -2.27
CA TYR A 124 -1.76 -6.98 -2.27
C TYR A 124 -2.48 -6.20 -3.36
N LEU A 125 -3.25 -6.82 -4.27
CA LEU A 125 -3.91 -6.13 -5.39
C LEU A 125 -3.02 -5.08 -6.10
N LEU A 126 -1.72 -5.37 -6.13
CA LEU A 126 -0.66 -4.53 -6.67
C LEU A 126 -0.02 -5.25 -7.86
N LEU A 127 0.66 -4.47 -8.70
CA LEU A 127 1.42 -4.99 -9.83
C LEU A 127 2.47 -5.98 -9.34
N CYS A 128 2.36 -7.23 -9.78
CA CYS A 128 3.30 -8.29 -9.46
C CYS A 128 4.34 -8.45 -10.58
N ARG A 129 5.40 -9.20 -10.29
CA ARG A 129 6.46 -9.54 -11.25
C ARG A 129 5.95 -10.15 -12.56
N HIS A 130 4.80 -10.82 -12.56
CA HIS A 130 4.22 -11.39 -13.78
C HIS A 130 3.68 -10.31 -14.70
N VAL A 131 2.99 -9.32 -14.15
CA VAL A 131 2.47 -8.18 -14.91
C VAL A 131 3.63 -7.33 -15.44
N PHE A 132 4.66 -7.10 -14.61
CA PHE A 132 5.85 -6.39 -15.07
C PHE A 132 6.62 -7.17 -16.14
N HIS A 133 6.78 -8.49 -15.98
CA HIS A 133 7.46 -9.33 -16.97
C HIS A 133 6.73 -9.28 -18.32
N GLU A 134 5.39 -9.35 -18.31
CA GLU A 134 4.59 -9.18 -19.53
C GLU A 134 4.75 -7.78 -20.12
N HIS A 135 4.68 -6.73 -19.31
CA HIS A 135 4.80 -5.37 -19.82
C HIS A 135 6.18 -5.07 -20.45
N MET A 136 7.25 -5.61 -19.87
CA MET A 136 8.63 -5.34 -20.31
C MET A 136 9.08 -6.22 -21.48
N TYR A 137 8.66 -7.48 -21.50
CA TYR A 137 9.19 -8.49 -22.45
C TYR A 137 8.10 -9.22 -23.24
N GLY A 138 6.82 -9.04 -22.90
CA GLY A 138 5.70 -9.64 -23.59
C GLY A 138 5.29 -8.87 -24.85
N GLU A 139 4.35 -9.45 -25.60
CA GLU A 139 3.83 -8.83 -26.82
C GLU A 139 2.90 -7.66 -26.52
N THR A 140 2.26 -7.66 -25.35
CA THR A 140 1.28 -6.64 -24.94
C THR A 140 1.83 -5.72 -23.86
N LYS A 141 1.92 -4.42 -24.16
CA LYS A 141 2.22 -3.40 -23.14
C LYS A 141 1.01 -3.14 -22.26
N LEU A 142 0.87 -3.91 -21.18
CA LEU A 142 -0.29 -3.83 -20.29
C LEU A 142 -0.36 -2.55 -19.43
N LEU A 143 0.79 -2.00 -19.02
CA LEU A 143 0.84 -0.83 -18.15
C LEU A 143 0.77 0.47 -18.96
N THR A 144 -0.41 1.08 -18.95
CA THR A 144 -0.65 2.45 -19.44
C THR A 144 -0.73 3.44 -18.28
N VAL A 145 -0.69 4.74 -18.57
CA VAL A 145 -0.87 5.81 -17.55
C VAL A 145 -2.19 5.61 -16.79
N ASP A 146 -3.28 5.31 -17.49
CA ASP A 146 -4.59 5.04 -16.86
C ASP A 146 -4.57 3.80 -15.95
N SER A 147 -3.76 2.81 -16.31
CA SER A 147 -3.61 1.58 -15.53
C SER A 147 -2.90 1.86 -14.21
N TRP A 148 -1.81 2.62 -14.26
CA TRP A 148 -1.09 3.08 -13.07
C TRP A 148 -1.99 3.93 -12.16
N ALA A 149 -2.73 4.87 -12.75
CA ALA A 149 -3.65 5.73 -12.00
C ALA A 149 -4.72 4.92 -11.24
N LYS A 150 -5.23 3.82 -11.81
CA LYS A 150 -6.18 2.94 -11.12
C LYS A 150 -5.57 2.30 -9.87
N PHE A 151 -4.34 1.79 -9.96
CA PHE A 151 -3.67 1.19 -8.79
C PHE A 151 -3.33 2.23 -7.72
N GLN A 152 -2.95 3.44 -8.12
CA GLN A 152 -2.71 4.56 -7.21
C GLN A 152 -4.00 4.95 -6.48
N TRP A 153 -5.09 5.15 -7.22
CA TRP A 153 -6.39 5.52 -6.66
C TRP A 153 -6.94 4.44 -5.72
N MET A 154 -6.84 3.15 -6.09
CA MET A 154 -7.26 2.06 -5.21
C MET A 154 -6.55 2.09 -3.86
N PHE A 155 -5.26 2.43 -3.85
CA PHE A 155 -4.50 2.60 -2.62
C PHE A 155 -4.89 3.88 -1.85
N GLU A 156 -5.14 5.00 -2.53
CA GLU A 156 -5.56 6.24 -1.87
C GLU A 156 -6.90 6.10 -1.14
N GLU A 157 -7.88 5.44 -1.77
CA GLU A 157 -9.22 5.25 -1.19
C GLU A 157 -9.25 4.29 0.00
N ASN A 158 -8.45 3.23 -0.07
CA ASN A 158 -8.57 2.10 0.85
C ASN A 158 -7.32 1.89 1.72
N GLY A 159 -6.26 2.66 1.52
CA GLY A 159 -4.99 2.53 2.21
C GLY A 159 -4.43 1.10 2.17
N PHE A 160 -3.91 0.65 3.32
CA PHE A 160 -3.48 -0.74 3.48
C PHE A 160 -4.63 -1.72 3.76
N GLU A 161 -5.87 -1.25 3.93
CA GLU A 161 -7.02 -2.11 4.24
C GLU A 161 -7.36 -3.05 3.09
N VAL A 162 -7.08 -2.64 1.84
CA VAL A 162 -7.13 -3.50 0.63
C VAL A 162 -6.38 -4.81 0.83
N TYR A 163 -5.27 -4.77 1.57
CA TYR A 163 -4.28 -5.84 1.62
C TYR A 163 -4.45 -6.77 2.83
N MET A 164 -5.38 -6.42 3.74
CA MET A 164 -5.56 -7.12 5.01
C MET A 164 -6.87 -7.91 5.08
N HIS A 165 -7.88 -7.54 4.29
CA HIS A 165 -9.22 -8.15 4.37
C HIS A 165 -9.54 -9.17 3.27
N HIS A 166 -8.59 -9.53 2.42
CA HIS A 166 -8.77 -10.68 1.53
C HIS A 166 -8.56 -11.99 2.30
N GLU A 167 -9.50 -12.31 3.20
CA GLU A 167 -9.91 -13.70 3.36
C GLU A 167 -10.35 -14.20 1.98
N SER A 168 -10.02 -15.45 1.69
CA SER A 168 -10.30 -16.15 0.43
C SER A 168 -11.81 -16.30 0.20
N VAL A 169 -12.52 -15.19 -0.06
CA VAL A 169 -13.87 -15.22 -0.55
C VAL A 169 -13.76 -15.41 -2.06
N GLU A 170 -14.33 -16.49 -2.58
CA GLU A 170 -14.63 -16.63 -4.00
C GLU A 170 -15.56 -15.48 -4.38
N VAL A 171 -14.98 -14.37 -4.82
CA VAL A 171 -15.75 -13.23 -5.33
C VAL A 171 -16.13 -13.58 -6.76
N ASP A 172 -17.43 -13.64 -7.05
CA ASP A 172 -17.92 -13.73 -8.42
C ASP A 172 -17.39 -12.51 -9.21
N ILE A 173 -16.43 -12.81 -10.08
CA ILE A 173 -15.64 -11.87 -10.87
C ILE A 173 -16.56 -11.04 -11.77
N SER A 174 -17.74 -11.56 -12.12
CA SER A 174 -18.77 -10.88 -12.91
C SER A 174 -19.34 -9.65 -12.20
N GLU A 175 -19.55 -9.72 -10.88
CA GLU A 175 -20.12 -8.61 -10.11
C GLU A 175 -19.11 -7.49 -9.88
N LYS A 176 -17.83 -7.82 -9.61
CA LYS A 176 -16.76 -6.81 -9.51
C LYS A 176 -16.56 -6.05 -10.83
N ILE A 177 -16.60 -6.73 -11.98
CA ILE A 177 -16.49 -6.09 -13.29
C ILE A 177 -17.70 -5.16 -13.56
N LYS A 178 -18.91 -5.55 -13.15
CA LYS A 178 -20.10 -4.70 -13.27
C LYS A 178 -20.03 -3.48 -12.35
N ALA A 179 -19.60 -3.67 -11.10
CA ALA A 179 -19.44 -2.59 -10.13
C ALA A 179 -18.39 -1.56 -10.57
N GLY A 180 -17.24 -2.03 -11.09
CA GLY A 180 -16.19 -1.17 -11.65
C GLY A 180 -16.67 -0.35 -12.85
N ARG A 181 -17.40 -0.96 -13.79
CA ARG A 181 -18.00 -0.23 -14.93
C ARG A 181 -19.06 0.78 -14.49
N ALA A 182 -19.88 0.45 -13.48
CA ALA A 182 -20.89 1.35 -12.95
C ALA A 182 -20.29 2.54 -12.18
N ALA A 183 -19.16 2.35 -11.49
CA ALA A 183 -18.42 3.45 -10.87
C ALA A 183 -17.81 4.39 -11.91
N GLU A 184 -17.20 3.83 -12.96
CA GLU A 184 -16.61 4.61 -14.05
C GLU A 184 -17.66 5.44 -14.80
N ASN A 185 -18.82 4.84 -15.12
CA ASN A 185 -19.92 5.57 -15.77
C ASN A 185 -20.45 6.72 -14.92
N ARG A 186 -20.54 6.54 -13.59
CA ARG A 186 -20.94 7.61 -12.67
C ARG A 186 -19.92 8.74 -12.65
N ARG A 187 -18.63 8.42 -12.68
CA ARG A 187 -17.54 9.42 -12.74
C ARG A 187 -17.60 10.25 -14.03
N LEU A 188 -17.79 9.60 -15.17
CA LEU A 188 -17.93 10.28 -16.46
C LEU A 188 -19.16 11.20 -16.49
N ALA A 189 -20.29 10.75 -15.95
CA ALA A 189 -21.49 11.57 -15.84
C ALA A 189 -21.30 12.81 -14.95
N ILE A 190 -20.57 12.69 -13.84
CA ILE A 190 -20.25 13.82 -12.96
C ILE A 190 -19.34 14.82 -13.67
N ASN A 191 -18.29 14.35 -14.37
CA ASN A 191 -17.40 15.22 -15.12
C ASN A 191 -18.12 15.97 -16.25
N GLU A 192 -19.02 15.30 -16.98
CA GLU A 192 -19.84 15.94 -18.01
C GLU A 192 -20.77 17.01 -17.40
N LEU A 193 -21.33 16.76 -16.22
CA LEU A 193 -22.17 17.72 -15.52
C LEU A 193 -21.37 18.94 -15.07
N MET A 194 -20.15 18.74 -14.58
CA MET A 194 -19.27 19.84 -14.17
C MET A 194 -18.86 20.72 -15.34
N GLU A 195 -18.57 20.14 -16.50
CA GLU A 195 -18.26 20.90 -17.72
C GLU A 195 -19.46 21.72 -18.21
N LYS A 196 -20.69 21.17 -18.13
CA LYS A 196 -21.91 21.91 -18.49
C LYS A 196 -22.24 23.07 -17.56
N THR A 197 -21.79 23.01 -16.31
CA THR A 197 -22.05 24.06 -15.30
C THR A 197 -20.99 25.15 -15.32
N ARG A 198 -20.00 25.06 -16.21
CA ARG A 198 -18.86 25.99 -16.33
C ARG A 198 -19.10 27.12 -17.35
N CYS A 199 -20.33 27.27 -17.83
CA CYS A 199 -20.81 28.38 -18.67
C CYS A 199 -21.51 29.45 -17.82
#